data_AF-A0A7T1B022-F1
#
_entry.id   AF-A0A7T1B022-F1
#
_cell.length_a   1.000
_cell.length_b   1.000
_cell.length_c   1.000
_cell.angle_alpha   90.00
_cell.angle_beta   90.00
_cell.angle_gamma   90.00
#
_symmetry.space_group_name_H-M   'P 1'
#
loop_
_entity.id
_entity.type
_entity.pdbx_description
1 polymer ?
#
loop_
_entity_poly.entity_id
_entity_poly.type
_entity_poly.pdbx_seq_one_letter_code
_entity_poly.pdbx_strand_id
1 'polypeptide(L)' 'MTALNNELSKRLSNLDDEYETLLRPLLNDLASANTSTEETLAKDKFKKQLSEFIKERDEQ' A
#
# COMPACT_ATOMS: atom_id res chain seq x y z
N MET A 1 -8.09 7.06 15.00
CA MET A 1 -7.85 7.35 13.57
C MET A 1 -6.50 8.05 13.32
N THR A 2 -6.22 9.20 13.96
CA THR A 2 -5.08 10.07 13.63
C THR A 2 -3.69 9.48 13.89
N ALA A 3 -3.55 8.66 14.93
CA ALA A 3 -2.26 8.05 15.28
C ALA A 3 -1.83 6.97 14.26
N LEU A 4 -2.78 6.18 13.76
CA LEU A 4 -2.52 5.15 12.76
C LEU A 4 -2.09 5.79 11.42
N ASN A 5 -2.77 6.86 10.99
CA ASN A 5 -2.39 7.60 9.79
C ASN A 5 -0.99 8.22 9.91
N ASN A 6 -0.65 8.81 11.06
CA ASN A 6 0.68 9.40 11.25
C ASN A 6 1.80 8.36 11.22
N GLU A 7 1.58 7.19 11.81
CA GLU A 7 2.54 6.08 11.79
C GLU A 7 2.73 5.52 10.38
N LEU A 8 1.64 5.40 9.61
CA LEU A 8 1.65 4.96 8.22
C LEU A 8 2.41 5.93 7.31
N SER A 9 2.14 7.24 7.43
CA SER A 9 2.86 8.28 6.67
C SER A 9 4.36 8.29 7.00
N LYS A 10 4.75 8.05 8.25
CA LYS A 10 6.17 7.97 8.64
C LYS A 10 6.88 6.77 8.03
N ARG A 11 6.21 5.61 8.00
CA ARG A 11 6.78 4.39 7.42
C ARG A 11 6.92 4.50 5.91
N LEU A 12 5.98 5.19 5.23
CA LEU A 12 6.07 5.54 3.81
C LEU A 12 7.33 6.33 3.47
N SER A 13 7.69 7.34 4.27
CA SER A 13 8.85 8.19 4.01
C SER A 13 10.22 7.49 4.14
N ASN A 14 10.25 6.25 4.63
CA ASN A 14 11.48 5.47 4.85
C ASN A 14 11.64 4.29 3.87
N LEU A 15 10.78 4.16 2.87
CA LEU A 15 10.85 3.11 1.86
C LEU A 15 11.60 3.63 0.63
N ASP A 16 12.45 2.80 -0.01
CA ASP A 16 13.02 3.13 -1.32
C ASP A 16 11.89 3.49 -2.31
N ASP A 17 12.16 4.40 -3.24
CA ASP A 17 11.16 4.97 -4.17
C ASP A 17 10.29 3.90 -4.87
N GLU A 18 10.85 2.73 -5.18
CA GLU A 18 10.12 1.59 -5.76
C GLU A 18 9.06 1.02 -4.79
N TYR A 19 9.43 0.87 -3.51
CA TYR A 19 8.50 0.38 -2.49
C TYR A 19 7.53 1.47 -2.04
N GLU A 20 7.92 2.75 -2.07
CA GLU A 20 6.99 3.87 -1.87
C GLU A 20 5.91 3.83 -2.97
N THR A 21 6.32 3.65 -4.24
CA THR A 21 5.40 3.55 -5.38
C THR A 21 4.41 2.39 -5.22
N LEU A 22 4.86 1.28 -4.64
CA LEU A 22 4.00 0.11 -4.38
C LEU A 22 3.04 0.32 -3.19
N LEU A 23 3.48 0.97 -2.11
CA LEU A 23 2.72 1.08 -0.86
C LEU A 23 1.83 2.33 -0.79
N ARG A 24 2.19 3.41 -1.46
CA ARG A 24 1.43 4.68 -1.45
C ARG A 24 -0.01 4.54 -1.94
N PRO A 25 -0.32 3.76 -3.00
CA PRO A 25 -1.70 3.51 -3.42
C PRO A 25 -2.52 2.79 -2.34
N LEU A 26 -1.96 1.74 -1.71
CA LEU A 26 -2.64 1.02 -0.64
C LEU A 26 -2.99 1.95 0.52
N LEU A 27 -2.04 2.80 0.91
CA LEU A 27 -2.22 3.67 2.07
C LEU A 27 -3.19 4.82 1.80
N ASN A 28 -3.24 5.34 0.57
CA ASN A 28 -4.29 6.27 0.15
C ASN A 28 -5.68 5.60 0.15
N ASP A 29 -5.77 4.37 -0.37
CA ASP A 29 -7.02 3.61 -0.41
C ASP A 29 -7.51 3.29 1.03
N LEU A 30 -6.61 2.92 1.95
CA LEU A 30 -6.95 2.67 3.36
C LEU A 30 -7.30 3.94 4.13
N ALA A 31 -6.62 5.06 3.87
CA ALA A 31 -6.94 6.34 4.51
C ALA A 31 -8.33 6.88 4.08
N SER A 32 -8.80 6.46 2.91
CA SER A 32 -10.10 6.84 2.33
C SER A 32 -11.21 5.82 2.61
N ALA A 33 -10.86 4.63 3.12
CA ALA A 33 -11.81 3.57 3.42
C ALA A 33 -12.64 3.92 4.66
N ASN A 34 -13.96 3.83 4.53
CA ASN A 34 -14.91 4.06 5.61
C ASN A 34 -15.59 2.76 6.07
N THR A 35 -15.36 1.67 5.34
CA THR A 35 -15.96 0.36 5.60
C THR A 35 -14.92 -0.77 5.55
N SER A 36 -15.22 -1.86 6.26
CA SER A 36 -14.39 -3.09 6.24
C SER A 36 -14.29 -3.69 4.82
N THR A 37 -15.32 -3.53 4.00
CA THR A 37 -15.32 -3.96 2.60
C THR A 37 -14.32 -3.15 1.77
N GLU A 38 -14.31 -1.83 1.90
CA GLU A 38 -13.34 -0.97 1.20
C GLU A 38 -11.90 -1.25 1.64
N GLU A 39 -11.66 -1.48 2.94
CA GLU A 39 -10.34 -1.93 3.41
C GLU A 39 -9.92 -3.26 2.80
N THR A 40 -10.85 -4.21 2.69
CA THR A 40 -10.57 -5.54 2.12
C THR A 40 -10.22 -5.42 0.64
N LEU A 41 -10.98 -4.62 -0.12
CA LEU A 41 -10.71 -4.35 -1.54
C LEU A 41 -9.34 -3.68 -1.74
N ALA A 42 -8.99 -2.70 -0.90
CA ALA A 42 -7.68 -2.05 -0.93
C ALA A 42 -6.54 -3.05 -0.71
N LYS A 43 -6.68 -3.95 0.27
CA LYS A 43 -5.70 -5.00 0.56
C LYS A 43 -5.57 -6.00 -0.58
N ASP A 44 -6.68 -6.42 -1.20
CA ASP A 44 -6.64 -7.38 -2.31
C ASP A 44 -6.05 -6.77 -3.59
N LYS A 45 -6.35 -5.50 -3.88
CA LYS A 45 -5.69 -4.74 -4.95
C LYS A 45 -4.18 -4.67 -4.74
N PHE A 46 -3.73 -4.36 -3.53
CA PHE A 46 -2.31 -4.33 -3.19
C PHE A 46 -1.63 -5.68 -3.35
N LYS A 47 -2.25 -6.78 -2.90
CA LYS A 47 -1.69 -8.14 -3.08
C LYS A 47 -1.46 -8.46 -4.57
N LYS A 48 -2.37 -8.03 -5.45
CA LYS A 48 -2.21 -8.21 -6.89
C LYS A 48 -1.02 -7.42 -7.42
N GLN A 49 -0.93 -6.13 -7.08
CA GLN A 49 0.18 -5.27 -7.48
C GLN A 49 1.53 -5.76 -6.96
N LEU A 50 1.59 -6.25 -5.71
CA LEU A 50 2.79 -6.86 -5.14
C LEU A 50 3.21 -8.12 -5.90
N SER A 51 2.24 -8.95 -6.29
CA SER A 51 2.52 -10.17 -7.06
C SER A 51 3.05 -9.86 -8.46
N GLU A 52 2.56 -8.80 -9.09
CA GLU A 52 3.05 -8.30 -10.38
C GLU A 52 4.47 -7.73 -10.23
N PHE A 53 4.70 -6.87 -9.22
CA PHE A 53 6.02 -6.30 -8.92
C PHE A 53 7.09 -7.36 -8.64
N ILE A 54 6.76 -8.42 -7.90
CA ILE A 54 7.70 -9.53 -7.64
C ILE A 54 8.03 -10.28 -8.94
N LYS A 55 7.03 -10.58 -9.78
CA LYS A 55 7.25 -11.25 -11.07
C LYS A 55 8.16 -10.44 -11.99
N GLU A 56 7.93 -9.13 -12.11
CA GLU A 56 8.76 -8.25 -12.94
C GLU A 56 10.22 -8.21 -12.47
N ARG A 57 10.47 -8.36 -11.17
CA ARG A 57 11.83 -8.44 -10.60
C ARG A 57 12.49 -9.80 -10.78
N ASP A 58 11.73 -10.89 -10.78
CA ASP A 58 12.25 -12.24 -11.03
C ASP A 58 12.62 -12.44 -12.52
N GLU A 59 12.08 -11.61 -13.42
CA GLU A 59 12.36 -11.61 -14.86
C GLU A 59 13.52 -10.69 -15.28
N GLN A 60 14.07 -9.87 -14.36
CA GLN A 60 15.23 -8.99 -14.56
C GLN A 60 16.55 -9.63 -14.11
#